data_AF-A0A7L4K0J9-F1
#
_entry.id   AF-A0A7L4K0J9-F1
#
_cell.length_a   1.000
_cell.length_b   1.000
_cell.length_c   1.000
_cell.angle_alpha   90.00
_cell.angle_beta   90.00
_cell.angle_gamma   90.00
#
_symmetry.space_group_name_H-M   'P 1'
#
loop_
_entity.id
_entity.type
_entity.pdbx_description
1 polymer ?
#
loop_
_entity_poly.entity_id
_entity_poly.type
_entity_poly.pdbx_seq_one_letter_code
_entity_poly.pdbx_strand_id
1 'polypeptide(L)'
;QAELGKPRRNCYTLPGFDFSYGLYTQRTDGGVREAIGHWDTVKPRTINLVQEKPRDFIAMNRGALKAGYTTAREFNLYYKAKDIRRKDECNPFKSPPKLPADFTYGVRSRPSTPLFDLLQHKYKELWMEQQRALTAALRTQRKKKDKAPDTRTTWLRKNPPPAKEESFWHLPRLEKV
;
A
#
# COMPACT_ATOMS: atom_id res chain seq x y z
N GLN A 1 -18.89 69.06 8.81
CA GLN A 1 -19.01 69.62 7.45
C GLN A 1 -17.88 69.06 6.61
N ALA A 2 -18.15 68.61 5.38
CA ALA A 2 -17.10 68.05 4.52
C ALA A 2 -16.26 69.21 3.94
N GLU A 3 -14.94 69.17 4.15
CA GLU A 3 -14.00 70.15 3.58
C GLU A 3 -13.76 69.82 2.10
N LEU A 4 -13.93 70.80 1.21
CA LEU A 4 -13.72 70.62 -0.23
C LEU A 4 -12.25 70.26 -0.52
N GLY A 5 -12.00 69.23 -1.32
CA GLY A 5 -10.65 68.82 -1.73
C GLY A 5 -9.91 67.88 -0.77
N LYS A 6 -10.50 67.52 0.38
CA LYS A 6 -9.92 66.52 1.29
C LYS A 6 -10.70 65.20 1.26
N PRO A 7 -10.02 64.04 1.31
CA PRO A 7 -10.69 62.76 1.43
C PRO A 7 -11.41 62.63 2.78
N ARG A 8 -12.40 61.73 2.86
CA ARG A 8 -13.13 61.46 4.11
C ARG A 8 -12.12 61.00 5.18
N ARG A 9 -12.17 61.65 6.35
CA ARG A 9 -11.35 61.28 7.50
C ARG A 9 -11.78 59.90 7.99
N ASN A 10 -10.81 59.01 8.18
CA ASN A 10 -11.04 57.66 8.69
C ASN A 10 -10.42 57.57 10.10
N CYS A 11 -11.07 56.88 11.04
CA CYS A 11 -10.67 56.90 12.45
C CYS A 11 -9.63 55.82 12.82
N TYR A 12 -8.87 55.32 11.85
CA TYR A 12 -7.87 54.28 12.10
C TYR A 12 -6.51 54.91 12.39
N THR A 13 -5.82 54.37 13.40
CA THR A 13 -4.41 54.69 13.67
C THR A 13 -3.55 54.06 12.58
N LEU A 14 -3.20 54.86 11.58
CA LEU A 14 -2.35 54.41 10.49
C LEU A 14 -0.88 54.37 10.93
N PRO A 15 -0.09 53.43 10.38
CA PRO A 15 1.37 53.47 10.46
C PRO A 15 1.93 54.83 10.00
N GLY A 16 3.07 55.23 10.57
CA GLY A 16 3.73 56.50 10.28
C GLY A 16 4.20 56.64 8.83
N PHE A 17 4.78 57.80 8.50
CA PHE A 17 5.18 58.15 7.12
C PHE A 17 6.20 57.20 6.49
N ASP A 18 6.98 56.46 7.28
CA ASP A 18 7.99 55.52 6.79
C ASP A 18 7.40 54.17 6.35
N PHE A 19 6.09 53.96 6.56
CA PHE A 19 5.43 52.72 6.18
C PHE A 19 4.97 52.75 4.71
N SER A 20 5.50 51.81 3.93
CA SER A 20 5.07 51.58 2.55
C SER A 20 3.89 50.61 2.53
N TYR A 21 2.72 51.09 2.09
CA TYR A 21 1.56 50.24 1.89
C TYR A 21 1.72 49.35 0.65
N GLY A 22 1.25 48.12 0.73
CA GLY A 22 1.30 47.15 -0.36
C GLY A 22 2.10 45.90 -0.02
N LEU A 23 2.11 44.94 -0.94
CA LEU A 23 2.89 43.70 -0.82
C LEU A 23 4.33 43.97 -1.28
N TYR A 24 5.29 43.94 -0.35
CA TYR A 24 6.70 43.97 -0.68
C TYR A 24 7.22 42.56 -0.96
N THR A 25 7.53 42.27 -2.22
CA THR A 25 8.19 41.02 -2.61
C THR A 25 9.70 41.24 -2.56
N GLN A 26 10.32 40.82 -1.46
CA GLN A 26 11.77 40.92 -1.30
C GLN A 26 12.47 40.02 -2.33
N ARG A 27 13.15 40.62 -3.31
CA ARG A 27 13.97 39.90 -4.29
C ARG A 27 15.24 39.42 -3.59
N THR A 28 15.32 38.11 -3.34
CA THR A 28 16.50 37.46 -2.75
C THR A 28 17.28 36.64 -3.77
N ASP A 29 16.85 36.64 -5.04
CA ASP A 29 17.29 35.70 -6.06
C ASP A 29 18.57 36.11 -6.80
N GLY A 30 19.29 37.16 -6.36
CA GLY A 30 20.56 37.55 -6.96
C GLY A 30 20.48 38.17 -8.37
N GLY A 31 19.33 38.04 -9.03
CA GLY A 31 19.08 38.53 -10.38
C GLY A 31 19.70 37.66 -11.47
N VAL A 32 19.63 38.16 -12.71
CA VAL A 32 19.99 37.41 -13.93
C VAL A 32 21.46 36.97 -13.94
N ARG A 33 22.37 37.79 -13.40
CA ARG A 33 23.81 37.48 -13.35
C ARG A 33 24.09 36.24 -12.50
N GLU A 34 23.38 36.09 -11.39
CA GLU A 34 23.51 34.92 -10.51
C GLU A 34 22.86 33.68 -11.14
N ALA A 35 21.75 33.85 -11.87
CA ALA A 35 21.12 32.74 -12.60
C ALA A 35 21.98 32.17 -13.75
N ILE A 36 22.69 33.02 -14.50
CA ILE A 36 23.46 32.60 -15.68
C ILE A 36 24.87 32.10 -15.30
N GLY A 37 25.54 32.75 -14.35
CA GLY A 37 26.96 32.49 -14.08
C GLY A 37 27.26 31.29 -13.18
N HIS A 38 26.25 30.72 -12.52
CA HIS A 38 26.44 29.99 -11.26
C HIS A 38 25.50 28.78 -11.11
N TRP A 39 25.39 27.96 -12.16
CA TRP A 39 24.48 26.79 -12.23
C TRP A 39 24.58 25.82 -11.04
N ASP A 40 25.75 25.75 -10.38
CA ASP A 40 26.04 24.77 -9.32
C ASP A 40 26.28 25.40 -7.92
N THR A 41 26.10 26.73 -7.76
CA THR A 41 26.42 27.43 -6.49
C THR A 41 25.21 27.97 -5.75
N VAL A 42 24.03 28.02 -6.39
CA VAL A 42 22.78 28.32 -5.69
C VAL A 42 22.43 27.10 -4.84
N LYS A 43 22.97 27.08 -3.61
CA LYS A 43 22.49 26.14 -2.60
C LYS A 43 21.00 26.43 -2.46
N PRO A 44 20.11 25.44 -2.72
CA PRO A 44 18.70 25.67 -2.51
C PRO A 44 18.57 26.22 -1.11
N ARG A 45 17.90 27.37 -0.97
CA ARG A 45 17.59 27.90 0.35
C ARG A 45 16.91 26.74 1.04
N THR A 46 17.60 26.13 1.99
CA THR A 46 16.99 25.25 2.97
C THR A 46 16.18 26.19 3.83
N ILE A 47 15.10 26.72 3.23
CA ILE A 47 13.98 27.14 4.00
C ILE A 47 13.68 25.85 4.73
N ASN A 48 14.06 25.82 5.99
CA ASN A 48 13.51 24.91 6.96
C ASN A 48 12.02 25.27 7.07
N LEU A 49 11.28 25.20 5.95
CA LEU A 49 9.97 24.63 5.90
C LEU A 49 10.19 23.20 6.39
N VAL A 50 10.40 23.09 7.69
CA VAL A 50 9.71 22.11 8.50
C VAL A 50 8.26 22.34 8.11
N GLN A 51 7.83 21.80 6.96
CA GLN A 51 6.45 21.58 6.69
C GLN A 51 6.02 20.82 7.91
N GLU A 52 5.25 21.46 8.80
CA GLU A 52 4.81 20.82 10.01
C GLU A 52 3.98 19.64 9.58
N LYS A 53 4.63 18.47 9.52
CA LYS A 53 3.99 17.27 9.02
C LYS A 53 2.77 17.04 9.91
N PRO A 54 1.63 16.66 9.34
CA PRO A 54 0.47 16.35 10.15
C PRO A 54 0.83 15.23 11.11
N ARG A 55 0.36 15.32 12.35
CA ARG A 55 0.55 14.28 13.36
C ARG A 55 -0.15 12.99 12.92
N ASP A 56 0.44 11.85 13.24
CA ASP A 56 -0.16 10.55 13.01
C ASP A 56 -0.95 10.10 14.23
N PHE A 57 -2.19 10.56 14.32
CA PHE A 57 -3.09 10.23 15.43
C PHE A 57 -3.34 8.72 15.56
N ILE A 58 -3.29 7.95 14.46
CA ILE A 58 -3.54 6.49 14.52
C ILE A 58 -2.37 5.80 15.23
N ALA A 59 -1.14 6.13 14.86
CA ALA A 59 0.05 5.59 15.52
C ALA A 59 0.13 6.03 16.99
N MET A 60 -0.17 7.31 17.27
CA MET A 60 -0.16 7.87 18.62
C MET A 60 -1.22 7.19 19.50
N ASN A 61 -2.46 7.01 19.02
CA ASN A 61 -3.52 6.38 19.79
C ASN A 61 -3.22 4.91 20.10
N ARG A 62 -2.67 4.18 19.13
CA ARG A 62 -2.25 2.78 19.35
C ARG A 62 -1.12 2.70 20.38
N GLY A 63 -0.18 3.64 20.36
CA GLY A 63 0.89 3.71 21.36
C GLY A 63 0.38 4.07 22.76
N ALA A 64 -0.55 5.02 22.84
CA ALA A 64 -1.16 5.42 24.10
C ALA A 64 -1.95 4.27 24.75
N LEU A 65 -2.73 3.54 23.96
CA LEU A 65 -3.45 2.35 24.43
C LEU A 65 -2.48 1.25 24.90
N LYS A 66 -1.37 1.03 24.18
CA LYS A 66 -0.33 0.07 24.61
C LYS A 66 0.35 0.49 25.91
N ALA A 67 0.43 1.78 26.19
CA ALA A 67 0.98 2.32 27.43
C ALA A 67 -0.04 2.34 28.59
N GLY A 68 -1.28 1.92 28.36
CA GLY A 68 -2.32 1.82 29.39
C GLY A 68 -3.09 3.10 29.66
N TYR A 69 -2.96 4.13 28.82
CA TYR A 69 -3.76 5.34 28.95
C TYR A 69 -5.21 5.09 28.51
N THR A 70 -6.16 5.53 29.33
CA THR A 70 -7.60 5.30 29.10
C THR A 70 -8.39 6.61 29.06
N THR A 71 -7.87 7.69 29.66
CA THR A 71 -8.57 8.97 29.78
C THR A 71 -8.08 10.00 28.75
N ALA A 72 -8.99 10.82 28.21
CA ALA A 72 -8.64 11.86 27.21
C ALA A 72 -7.50 12.81 27.67
N ARG A 73 -7.46 13.15 28.96
CA ARG A 73 -6.38 13.97 29.55
C ARG A 73 -5.02 13.30 29.44
N GLU A 74 -4.97 11.99 29.65
CA GLU A 74 -3.75 11.20 29.57
C GLU A 74 -3.27 11.06 28.12
N PHE A 75 -4.21 10.87 27.18
CA PHE A 75 -3.90 10.92 25.76
C PHE A 75 -3.29 12.27 25.36
N ASN A 76 -3.82 13.39 25.87
CA ASN A 76 -3.23 14.71 25.63
C ASN A 76 -1.82 14.86 26.20
N LEU A 77 -1.52 14.27 27.36
CA LEU A 77 -0.16 14.21 27.91
C LEU A 77 0.75 13.36 27.03
N TYR A 78 0.25 12.20 26.58
CA TYR A 78 0.97 11.33 25.66
C TYR A 78 1.27 12.02 24.32
N TYR A 79 0.34 12.79 23.77
CA TYR A 79 0.56 13.52 22.52
C TYR A 79 1.60 14.64 22.63
N LYS A 80 1.78 15.21 23.82
CA LYS A 80 2.83 16.20 24.09
C LYS A 80 4.19 15.52 24.27
N ALA A 81 4.22 14.37 24.92
CA ALA A 81 5.46 13.63 25.18
C ALA A 81 5.97 12.86 23.95
N LYS A 82 5.08 12.34 23.10
CA LYS A 82 5.41 11.49 21.94
C LYS A 82 4.79 12.05 20.67
N ASP A 83 5.45 13.04 20.07
CA ASP A 83 5.01 13.64 18.80
C ASP A 83 5.42 12.75 17.61
N ILE A 84 4.51 11.88 17.17
CA ILE A 84 4.69 11.04 15.98
C ILE A 84 4.08 11.76 14.78
N ARG A 85 4.93 12.13 13.82
CA ARG A 85 4.54 12.84 12.61
C ARG A 85 4.37 11.84 11.47
N ARG A 86 3.42 12.07 10.56
CA ARG A 86 3.29 11.25 9.35
C ARG A 86 4.60 11.28 8.58
N LYS A 87 5.12 10.10 8.27
CA LYS A 87 6.23 9.98 7.33
C LYS A 87 5.71 10.44 5.97
N ASP A 88 6.51 11.20 5.24
CA ASP A 88 6.13 11.52 3.87
C ASP A 88 6.01 10.18 3.13
N GLU A 89 4.88 9.96 2.48
CA GLU A 89 4.78 9.03 1.36
C GLU A 89 5.59 9.54 0.16
N CYS A 90 6.67 10.29 0.41
CA CYS A 90 7.60 10.71 -0.59
C CYS A 90 8.32 9.45 -1.06
N ASN A 91 7.70 8.87 -2.08
CA ASN A 91 8.17 7.97 -3.10
C ASN A 91 9.14 6.87 -2.61
N PRO A 92 8.82 5.58 -2.81
CA PRO A 92 9.79 4.50 -2.73
C PRO A 92 11.09 4.76 -3.53
N PHE A 93 11.07 5.74 -4.44
CA PHE A 93 12.17 6.15 -5.31
C PHE A 93 13.21 7.12 -4.70
N LYS A 94 13.20 7.39 -3.38
CA LYS A 94 14.23 8.26 -2.76
C LYS A 94 15.67 7.79 -2.94
N SER A 95 15.85 6.53 -3.33
CA SER A 95 17.11 6.03 -3.88
C SER A 95 16.77 5.09 -5.03
N PRO A 96 17.30 5.32 -6.25
CA PRO A 96 17.22 4.28 -7.27
C PRO A 96 17.83 3.00 -6.69
N PRO A 97 17.25 1.82 -6.97
CA PRO A 97 17.86 0.56 -6.55
C PRO A 97 19.30 0.51 -7.03
N LYS A 98 20.18 -0.14 -6.26
CA LYS A 98 21.57 -0.37 -6.70
C LYS A 98 21.54 -1.25 -7.95
N LEU A 99 21.68 -0.63 -9.11
CA LEU A 99 21.70 -1.31 -10.39
C LEU A 99 23.14 -1.73 -10.72
N PRO A 100 23.34 -2.86 -11.40
CA PRO A 100 24.67 -3.25 -11.87
C PRO A 100 25.22 -2.22 -12.86
N ALA A 101 26.55 -2.13 -12.99
CA ALA A 101 27.21 -1.16 -13.86
C ALA A 101 26.74 -1.25 -15.33
N ASP A 102 26.40 -2.46 -15.78
CA ASP A 102 25.93 -2.73 -17.15
C ASP A 102 24.42 -2.53 -17.34
N PHE A 103 23.73 -1.90 -16.38
CA PHE A 103 22.29 -1.66 -16.49
C PHE A 103 21.98 -0.47 -17.39
N THR A 104 21.27 -0.72 -18.48
CA THR A 104 20.69 0.33 -19.32
C THR A 104 19.25 0.62 -18.93
N TYR A 105 18.93 1.89 -18.65
CA TYR A 105 17.55 2.35 -18.45
C TYR A 105 16.78 2.36 -19.79
N GLY A 106 15.47 2.20 -19.72
CA GLY A 106 14.57 2.22 -20.87
C GLY A 106 13.89 0.89 -21.16
N VAL A 107 13.07 0.87 -22.21
CA VAL A 107 12.32 -0.32 -22.63
C VAL A 107 13.15 -1.09 -23.66
N ARG A 108 13.54 -2.32 -23.34
CA ARG A 108 14.20 -3.20 -24.31
C ARG A 108 13.25 -3.46 -25.48
N SER A 109 13.77 -3.45 -26.70
CA SER A 109 13.01 -3.91 -27.86
C SER A 109 12.57 -5.35 -27.60
N ARG A 110 11.25 -5.59 -27.58
CA ARG A 110 10.74 -6.95 -27.49
C ARG A 110 11.20 -7.70 -28.74
N PRO A 111 11.78 -8.90 -28.62
CA PRO A 111 11.96 -9.73 -29.80
C PRO A 111 10.59 -9.92 -30.46
N SER A 112 10.55 -9.81 -31.79
CA SER A 112 9.34 -10.10 -32.55
C SER A 112 8.87 -11.52 -32.23
N THR A 113 7.56 -11.77 -32.36
CA THR A 113 7.02 -13.13 -32.30
C THR A 113 7.82 -13.99 -33.29
N PRO A 114 8.45 -15.09 -32.84
CA PRO A 114 9.30 -15.90 -33.71
C PRO A 114 8.44 -16.43 -34.86
N LEU A 115 8.83 -16.09 -36.10
CA LEU A 115 8.06 -16.42 -37.30
C LEU A 115 7.78 -17.91 -37.43
N PHE A 116 8.73 -18.73 -36.99
CA PHE A 116 8.62 -20.18 -36.98
C PHE A 116 7.42 -20.69 -36.15
N ASP A 117 7.20 -20.14 -34.95
CA ASP A 117 6.08 -20.53 -34.09
C ASP A 117 4.72 -20.14 -34.70
N LEU A 118 4.69 -19.09 -35.54
CA LEU A 118 3.50 -18.69 -36.30
C LEU A 118 3.22 -19.65 -37.45
N LEU A 119 4.26 -20.01 -38.23
CA LEU A 119 4.16 -20.95 -39.35
C LEU A 119 3.75 -22.34 -38.89
N GLN A 120 4.22 -22.77 -37.72
CA GLN A 120 3.84 -24.03 -37.09
C GLN A 120 2.47 -23.99 -36.38
N HIS A 121 1.81 -22.83 -36.34
CA HIS A 121 0.55 -22.64 -35.61
C HIS A 121 0.62 -23.00 -34.11
N LYS A 122 1.80 -22.91 -33.49
CA LYS A 122 2.02 -23.30 -32.09
C LYS A 122 1.11 -22.54 -31.13
N TYR A 123 0.84 -21.27 -31.40
CA TYR A 123 -0.08 -20.47 -30.57
C TYR A 123 -1.54 -20.92 -30.68
N LYS A 124 -1.96 -21.45 -31.83
CA LYS A 124 -3.28 -22.09 -31.98
C LYS A 124 -3.33 -23.34 -31.11
N GLU A 125 -2.28 -24.17 -31.13
CA GLU A 125 -2.21 -25.38 -30.33
C GLU A 125 -2.25 -25.08 -28.83
N LEU A 126 -1.43 -24.13 -28.36
CA LEU A 126 -1.44 -23.65 -26.98
C LEU A 126 -2.83 -23.17 -26.54
N TRP A 127 -3.52 -22.42 -27.41
CA TRP A 127 -4.87 -21.96 -27.13
C TRP A 127 -5.85 -23.13 -27.03
N MET A 128 -5.80 -24.10 -27.95
CA MET A 128 -6.65 -25.28 -27.92
C MET A 128 -6.40 -26.12 -26.66
N GLU A 129 -5.15 -26.28 -26.22
CA GLU A 129 -4.80 -26.95 -24.97
C GLU A 129 -5.36 -26.23 -23.75
N GLN A 130 -5.24 -24.89 -23.71
CA GLN A 130 -5.82 -24.09 -22.64
C GLN A 130 -7.35 -24.25 -22.58
N GLN A 131 -8.03 -24.25 -23.74
CA GLN A 131 -9.47 -24.49 -23.79
C GLN A 131 -9.86 -25.91 -23.34
N ARG A 132 -9.09 -26.93 -23.72
CA ARG A 132 -9.28 -28.30 -23.23
C ARG A 132 -9.10 -28.38 -21.71
N ALA A 133 -8.07 -27.74 -21.18
CA ALA A 133 -7.79 -27.70 -19.74
C ALA A 133 -8.91 -27.00 -18.96
N LEU A 134 -9.40 -25.86 -19.46
CA LEU A 134 -10.55 -25.15 -18.88
C LEU A 134 -11.82 -26.01 -18.90
N THR A 135 -12.09 -26.67 -20.03
CA THR A 135 -13.24 -27.57 -20.16
C THR A 135 -13.14 -28.76 -19.22
N ALA A 136 -11.96 -29.36 -19.07
CA ALA A 136 -11.70 -30.44 -18.13
C ALA A 136 -11.90 -29.99 -16.68
N ALA A 137 -11.34 -28.84 -16.30
CA ALA A 137 -11.53 -28.23 -14.98
C ALA A 137 -13.03 -28.01 -14.69
N LEU A 138 -13.78 -27.41 -15.62
CA LEU A 138 -15.21 -27.20 -15.48
C LEU A 138 -15.98 -28.52 -15.35
N ARG A 139 -15.65 -29.55 -16.14
CA ARG A 139 -16.26 -30.89 -16.01
C ARG A 139 -15.99 -31.51 -14.65
N THR A 140 -14.78 -31.39 -14.10
CA THR A 140 -14.48 -31.91 -12.75
C THR A 140 -15.26 -31.17 -11.66
N GLN A 141 -15.42 -29.85 -11.78
CA GLN A 141 -16.20 -29.05 -10.84
C GLN A 141 -17.70 -29.39 -10.90
N ARG A 142 -18.26 -29.59 -12.10
CA ARG A 142 -19.65 -30.06 -12.26
C ARG A 142 -19.83 -31.46 -11.67
N LYS A 143 -18.94 -32.41 -11.99
CA LYS A 143 -18.94 -33.75 -11.37
C LYS A 143 -18.83 -33.72 -9.84
N LYS A 144 -18.15 -32.73 -9.25
CA LYS A 144 -18.11 -32.55 -7.79
C LYS A 144 -19.43 -32.03 -7.22
N LYS A 145 -20.14 -31.15 -7.95
CA LYS A 145 -21.46 -30.64 -7.55
C LYS A 145 -22.58 -31.67 -7.73
N ASP A 146 -22.52 -32.49 -8.78
CA ASP A 146 -23.52 -33.52 -9.07
C ASP A 146 -23.35 -34.77 -8.19
N LYS A 147 -22.22 -34.90 -7.47
CA LYS A 147 -22.07 -35.91 -6.43
C LYS A 147 -22.89 -35.50 -5.21
N ALA A 148 -24.01 -36.18 -5.00
CA ALA A 148 -24.77 -36.07 -3.77
C ALA A 148 -23.82 -36.26 -2.56
N PRO A 149 -23.92 -35.42 -1.51
CA PRO A 149 -23.07 -35.56 -0.34
C PRO A 149 -23.29 -36.94 0.27
N ASP A 150 -22.19 -37.67 0.49
CA ASP A 150 -22.23 -38.96 1.16
C ASP A 150 -22.71 -38.75 2.60
N THR A 151 -23.89 -39.26 2.94
CA THR A 151 -24.41 -39.29 4.32
C THR A 151 -23.59 -40.29 5.15
N ARG A 152 -23.53 -40.11 6.47
CA ARG A 152 -22.83 -41.02 7.41
C ARG A 152 -23.12 -42.51 7.15
N THR A 153 -24.34 -42.85 6.75
CA THR A 153 -24.77 -44.23 6.42
C THR A 153 -24.15 -44.76 5.13
N THR A 154 -24.04 -43.96 4.06
CA THR A 154 -23.40 -44.40 2.80
C THR A 154 -21.89 -44.58 2.98
N TRP A 155 -21.27 -43.76 3.83
CA TRP A 155 -19.86 -43.90 4.19
C TRP A 155 -19.60 -45.19 4.99
N LEU A 156 -20.42 -45.51 5.99
CA LEU A 156 -20.32 -46.77 6.75
C LEU A 156 -20.59 -48.01 5.88
N ARG A 157 -21.39 -47.89 4.81
CA ARG A 157 -21.60 -48.98 3.84
C ARG A 157 -20.36 -49.23 2.97
N LYS A 158 -19.65 -48.18 2.56
CA LYS A 158 -18.42 -48.28 1.75
C LYS A 158 -17.22 -48.71 2.60
N ASN A 159 -17.20 -48.30 3.86
CA ASN A 159 -16.17 -48.62 4.84
C ASN A 159 -16.79 -49.38 6.02
N PRO A 160 -17.16 -50.67 5.82
CA PRO A 160 -17.66 -51.47 6.93
C PRO A 160 -16.59 -51.55 8.02
N PRO A 161 -16.96 -51.43 9.30
CA PRO A 161 -16.00 -51.63 10.39
C PRO A 161 -15.44 -53.05 10.30
N PRO A 162 -14.17 -53.26 10.71
CA PRO A 162 -13.60 -54.61 10.76
C PRO A 162 -14.50 -55.51 11.61
N ALA A 163 -14.68 -56.75 11.15
CA ALA A 163 -15.43 -57.74 11.90
C ALA A 163 -14.84 -57.82 13.30
N LYS A 164 -15.65 -57.54 14.32
CA LYS A 164 -15.22 -57.73 15.70
C LYS A 164 -14.99 -59.23 15.86
N GLU A 165 -13.83 -59.59 16.38
CA GLU A 165 -13.60 -60.94 16.88
C GLU A 165 -14.57 -61.13 18.04
N GLU A 166 -15.71 -61.73 17.75
CA GLU A 166 -16.67 -62.12 18.78
C GLU A 166 -16.01 -63.25 19.57
N SER A 167 -15.44 -62.90 20.73
CA SER A 167 -15.02 -63.86 21.73
C SER A 167 -16.27 -64.49 22.33
N PHE A 168 -16.83 -65.46 21.60
CA PHE A 168 -17.86 -66.32 22.14
C PHE A 168 -17.26 -67.03 23.35
N TRP A 169 -17.76 -66.68 24.52
CA TRP A 169 -17.40 -67.32 25.77
C TRP A 169 -17.65 -68.82 25.62
N HIS A 170 -16.59 -69.63 25.66
CA HIS A 170 -16.70 -71.09 25.59
C HIS A 170 -16.09 -71.73 26.82
N LEU A 171 -16.63 -72.88 27.19
CA LEU A 171 -16.20 -73.64 28.37
C LEU A 171 -14.81 -74.25 28.10
N PRO A 172 -13.81 -74.06 28.99
CA PRO A 172 -12.44 -74.53 28.77
C PRO A 172 -12.30 -76.03 28.49
N ARG A 173 -13.25 -76.84 28.95
CA ARG A 173 -13.24 -78.30 28.76
C ARG A 173 -13.53 -78.73 27.31
N LEU A 174 -13.98 -77.82 26.46
CA LEU A 174 -14.26 -78.08 25.05
C LEU A 174 -13.11 -77.67 24.12
N GLU A 175 -12.00 -77.14 24.67
CA GLU A 175 -10.76 -76.95 23.92
C GLU A 175 -10.14 -78.34 23.64
N LYS A 176 -10.01 -78.70 22.36
CA LYS A 176 -9.37 -79.94 21.94
C LYS A 176 -7.87 -79.88 22.28
N VAL A 177 -7.38 -80.90 23.00
CA VAL A 177 -5.95 -81.15 23.27
C VAL A 177 -5.22 -81.53 21.98
#